data_AF-A0A6V7X8C7-F1
#
_entry.id   AF-A0A6V7X8C7-F1
#
_cell.length_a   1.000
_cell.length_b   1.000
_cell.length_c   1.000
_cell.angle_alpha   90.00
_cell.angle_beta   90.00
_cell.angle_gamma   90.00
#
_symmetry.space_group_name_H-M   'P 1'
#
loop_
_entity.id
_entity.type
_entity.pdbx_description
1 polymer ?
#
loop_
_entity_poly.entity_id
_entity_poly.type
_entity_poly.pdbx_seq_one_letter_code
_entity_poly.pdbx_strand_id
1 'polypeptide(L)'
;MARFIMAATKSVSTGLVTGLLIDISSTLQTVDPLPSTIIMCSLIATLFTYFCVAILVKYKADLTSQKMKKFYRSLTLIVAINVGGYIVGTIACISANYIGVTASTQWYLISSMTIYGNFGIAAIVPIVCINSSDYMKAYQSEFLKIKKLFGINKVENSNKIYPNNIAILNKK
;
A
#
# COMPACT_ATOMS: atom_id res chain seq x y z
N MET A 1 -6.93 -7.52 40.10
CA MET A 1 -6.69 -8.68 39.21
C MET A 1 -7.97 -9.26 38.63
N ALA A 2 -8.99 -9.61 39.44
CA ALA A 2 -10.26 -10.16 38.95
C ALA A 2 -11.01 -9.29 37.93
N ARG A 3 -11.00 -7.96 38.08
CA ARG A 3 -11.59 -7.03 37.09
C ARG A 3 -10.82 -6.94 35.77
N PHE A 4 -9.51 -7.16 35.80
CA PHE A 4 -8.65 -7.17 34.61
C PHE A 4 -8.83 -8.49 33.84
N ILE A 5 -8.99 -9.60 34.55
CA ILE A 5 -9.33 -10.91 33.98
C ILE A 5 -10.76 -10.90 33.43
N MET A 6 -11.71 -10.21 34.07
CA MET A 6 -13.08 -10.08 33.58
C MET A 6 -13.21 -9.16 32.34
N ALA A 7 -12.35 -8.15 32.23
CA ALA A 7 -12.21 -7.36 31.00
C ALA A 7 -11.55 -8.18 29.88
N ALA A 8 -10.54 -9.00 30.22
CA ALA A 8 -9.90 -9.91 29.27
C ALA A 8 -10.84 -11.05 28.82
N THR A 9 -11.72 -11.57 29.68
CA THR A 9 -12.70 -12.60 29.27
C THR A 9 -13.87 -12.03 28.47
N LYS A 10 -14.25 -10.77 28.67
CA LYS A 10 -15.16 -10.07 27.76
C LYS A 10 -14.52 -9.73 26.40
N SER A 11 -13.20 -9.62 26.32
CA SER A 11 -12.47 -9.34 25.06
C SER A 11 -12.00 -10.60 24.32
N VAL A 12 -12.24 -11.80 24.83
CA VAL A 12 -11.76 -13.08 24.25
C VAL A 12 -12.88 -13.91 23.59
N SER A 13 -14.09 -13.35 23.48
CA SER A 13 -15.21 -13.98 22.76
C SER A 13 -15.69 -13.19 21.53
N THR A 14 -14.84 -12.37 20.93
CA THR A 14 -15.03 -11.90 19.55
C THR A 14 -14.23 -12.84 18.65
N GLY A 15 -14.93 -13.87 18.20
CA GLY A 15 -14.39 -14.98 17.43
C GLY A 15 -13.60 -14.54 16.21
N LEU A 16 -12.71 -15.43 15.77
CA LEU A 16 -12.21 -15.48 14.41
C LEU A 16 -13.32 -15.04 13.45
N VAL A 17 -13.12 -13.92 12.76
CA VAL A 17 -13.94 -13.54 11.61
C VAL A 17 -13.59 -14.56 10.53
N THR A 18 -14.43 -15.58 10.41
CA THR A 18 -14.23 -16.69 9.46
C THR A 18 -14.63 -16.30 8.04
N GLY A 19 -15.28 -15.15 7.88
CA GLY A 19 -15.79 -14.67 6.59
C GLY A 19 -17.10 -15.35 6.17
N LEU A 20 -17.76 -16.07 7.09
CA LEU A 20 -19.04 -16.74 6.84
C LEU A 20 -20.22 -15.81 7.11
N LEU A 21 -21.33 -16.03 6.38
CA LEU A 21 -22.60 -15.28 6.52
C LEU A 21 -23.19 -15.33 7.95
N ILE A 22 -22.78 -16.29 8.78
CA ILE A 22 -23.21 -16.43 10.17
C ILE A 22 -22.65 -15.30 11.05
N ASP A 23 -21.48 -14.74 10.73
CA ASP A 23 -20.84 -13.61 11.45
C ASP A 23 -21.63 -12.28 11.30
N ILE A 24 -22.52 -12.20 10.30
CA ILE A 24 -23.38 -11.05 10.02
C ILE A 24 -24.56 -10.97 11.01
N SER A 25 -24.96 -12.11 11.60
CA SER A 25 -26.14 -12.19 12.48
C SER A 25 -25.86 -11.78 13.93
N SER A 26 -24.59 -11.85 14.37
CA SER A 26 -24.18 -11.55 15.75
C SER A 26 -23.67 -10.13 16.00
N THR A 27 -23.60 -9.29 14.95
CA THR A 27 -22.94 -7.97 15.00
C THR A 27 -23.94 -6.80 15.00
N LEU A 28 -25.02 -6.92 15.78
CA LEU A 28 -25.84 -5.78 16.21
C LEU A 28 -25.24 -5.13 17.46
N GLN A 29 -23.95 -4.82 17.42
CA GLN A 29 -23.26 -4.06 18.46
C GLN A 29 -22.60 -2.83 17.82
N THR A 30 -22.60 -1.76 18.60
CA THR A 30 -22.06 -0.45 18.29
C THR A 30 -20.77 -0.52 17.49
N VAL A 31 -20.69 0.25 16.42
CA VAL A 31 -19.52 0.41 15.57
C VAL A 31 -18.29 0.73 16.44
N ASP A 32 -17.34 -0.20 16.52
CA ASP A 32 -16.08 0.04 17.23
C ASP A 32 -15.32 1.18 16.54
N PRO A 33 -14.90 2.23 17.26
CA PRO A 33 -14.17 3.36 16.67
C PRO A 33 -12.69 3.03 16.39
N LEU A 34 -12.22 1.85 16.78
CA LEU A 34 -10.82 1.44 16.68
C LEU A 34 -10.31 1.39 15.21
N PRO A 35 -11.04 0.79 14.24
CA PRO A 35 -10.55 0.70 12.86
C PRO A 35 -10.42 2.06 12.18
N SER A 36 -11.39 2.96 12.40
CA SER A 36 -11.32 4.34 11.86
C SER A 36 -10.15 5.13 12.45
N THR A 37 -9.88 4.96 13.75
CA THR A 37 -8.74 5.61 14.43
C THR A 37 -7.41 5.13 13.85
N ILE A 38 -7.23 3.82 13.64
CA ILE A 38 -6.02 3.24 13.07
C ILE A 38 -5.77 3.77 11.64
N ILE A 39 -6.82 3.87 10.82
CA ILE A 39 -6.73 4.39 9.44
C ILE A 39 -6.30 5.86 9.44
N MET A 40 -6.91 6.69 10.30
CA MET A 40 -6.54 8.10 10.48
C MET A 40 -5.07 8.25 10.90
N CYS A 41 -4.61 7.49 11.91
CA CYS A 41 -3.22 7.52 12.34
C CYS A 41 -2.26 7.09 11.21
N SER A 42 -2.63 6.07 10.43
CA SER A 42 -1.83 5.60 9.29
C SER A 42 -1.73 6.64 8.19
N LEU A 43 -2.82 7.36 7.88
CA LEU A 43 -2.82 8.47 6.93
C LEU A 43 -1.90 9.60 7.41
N ILE A 44 -2.02 10.03 8.67
CA ILE A 44 -1.19 11.10 9.24
C ILE A 44 0.29 10.72 9.20
N ALA A 45 0.63 9.50 9.62
CA ALA A 45 2.01 9.00 9.57
C ALA A 45 2.55 8.96 8.13
N THR A 46 1.72 8.54 7.16
CA THR A 46 2.09 8.49 5.74
C THR A 46 2.33 9.90 5.18
N LEU A 47 1.43 10.85 5.45
CA LEU A 47 1.58 12.26 5.05
C LEU A 47 2.85 12.87 5.65
N PHE A 48 3.08 12.67 6.94
CA PHE A 48 4.27 13.16 7.63
C PHE A 48 5.56 12.60 7.01
N THR A 49 5.59 11.29 6.73
CA THR A 49 6.75 10.63 6.10
C THR A 49 7.04 11.22 4.73
N TYR A 50 6.03 11.36 3.86
CA TYR A 50 6.24 11.96 2.54
C TYR A 50 6.61 13.44 2.60
N PHE A 51 6.11 14.17 3.60
CA PHE A 51 6.51 15.55 3.84
C PHE A 51 7.99 15.66 4.22
N CYS A 52 8.47 14.81 5.14
CA CYS A 52 9.89 14.72 5.47
C CYS A 52 10.76 14.38 4.25
N VAL A 53 10.32 13.42 3.42
CA VAL A 53 11.01 13.08 2.18
C VAL A 53 11.04 14.27 1.22
N ALA A 54 9.92 14.97 1.02
CA ALA A 54 9.85 16.14 0.15
C ALA A 54 10.83 17.24 0.59
N ILE A 55 10.92 17.49 1.91
CA ILE A 55 11.88 18.41 2.50
C ILE A 55 13.33 17.96 2.22
N LEU A 56 13.66 16.70 2.52
CA LEU A 56 15.01 16.16 2.32
C LEU A 56 15.45 16.26 0.86
N VAL A 57 14.56 15.94 -0.07
CA VAL A 57 14.87 16.03 -1.50
C VAL A 57 15.04 17.49 -1.91
N LYS A 58 14.21 18.43 -1.41
CA LYS A 58 14.38 19.87 -1.68
C LYS A 58 15.75 20.41 -1.24
N TYR A 59 16.29 19.94 -0.12
CA TYR A 59 17.58 20.40 0.41
C TYR A 59 18.81 19.71 -0.20
N LYS A 60 18.69 18.45 -0.64
CA LYS A 60 19.84 17.68 -1.14
C LYS A 60 19.88 17.47 -2.66
N ALA A 61 18.79 17.74 -3.37
CA ALA A 61 18.71 17.45 -4.79
C ALA A 61 19.04 18.66 -5.67
N ASP A 62 19.88 18.44 -6.66
CA ASP A 62 19.95 19.34 -7.81
C ASP A 62 18.71 19.15 -8.69
N LEU A 63 17.74 20.04 -8.47
CA LEU A 63 16.42 20.10 -9.12
C LEU A 63 16.52 20.26 -10.66
N THR A 64 17.66 20.73 -11.17
CA THR A 64 17.84 20.93 -12.61
C THR A 64 18.18 19.65 -13.36
N SER A 65 18.69 18.63 -12.68
CA SER A 65 19.09 17.39 -13.33
C SER A 65 17.90 16.58 -13.85
N GLN A 66 18.03 16.04 -15.07
CA GLN A 66 17.01 15.21 -15.70
C GLN A 66 16.69 13.93 -14.90
N LYS A 67 17.69 13.40 -14.18
CA LYS A 67 17.52 12.26 -13.26
C LYS A 67 16.60 12.61 -12.09
N MET A 68 16.77 13.79 -11.47
CA MET A 68 15.90 14.23 -10.39
C MET A 68 14.47 14.48 -10.88
N LYS A 69 14.27 15.02 -12.08
CA LYS A 69 12.91 15.16 -12.65
C LYS A 69 12.16 13.84 -12.79
N LYS A 70 12.83 12.76 -13.24
CA LYS A 70 12.23 11.41 -13.30
C LYS A 70 11.94 10.85 -11.91
N PHE A 71 12.84 11.07 -10.95
CA PHE A 71 12.63 10.68 -9.56
C PHE A 71 11.40 11.38 -8.96
N TYR A 72 11.27 12.71 -9.14
CA TYR A 72 10.10 13.46 -8.69
C TYR A 72 8.80 12.97 -9.30
N ARG A 73 8.77 12.70 -10.61
CA ARG A 73 7.58 12.14 -11.27
C ARG A 73 7.17 10.80 -10.64
N SER A 74 8.12 9.94 -10.32
CA SER A 74 7.89 8.65 -9.67
C SER A 74 7.36 8.83 -8.26
N LEU A 75 7.98 9.73 -7.49
CA LEU A 75 7.58 10.04 -6.12
C LEU A 75 6.17 10.64 -6.08
N THR A 76 5.83 11.54 -7.00
CA THR A 76 4.47 12.10 -7.12
C THR A 76 3.44 11.02 -7.43
N LEU A 77 3.75 10.07 -8.33
CA LEU A 77 2.84 8.95 -8.62
C LEU A 77 2.65 8.04 -7.40
N ILE A 78 3.72 7.73 -6.68
CA ILE A 78 3.67 6.93 -5.45
C ILE A 78 2.81 7.63 -4.41
N VAL A 79 3.06 8.92 -4.15
CA VAL A 79 2.28 9.73 -3.22
C VAL A 79 0.81 9.76 -3.64
N ALA A 80 0.52 10.05 -4.90
CA ALA A 80 -0.85 10.14 -5.39
C ALA A 80 -1.64 8.83 -5.22
N ILE A 81 -1.03 7.69 -5.55
CA ILE A 81 -1.69 6.38 -5.44
C ILE A 81 -1.81 5.95 -3.97
N ASN A 82 -0.73 6.09 -3.20
CA ASN A 82 -0.69 5.62 -1.81
C ASN A 82 -1.53 6.51 -0.88
N VAL A 83 -1.29 7.83 -0.89
CA VAL A 83 -2.07 8.80 -0.10
C VAL A 83 -3.51 8.88 -0.59
N GLY A 84 -3.74 8.83 -1.91
CA GLY A 84 -5.08 8.81 -2.48
C GLY A 84 -5.93 7.64 -1.97
N GLY A 85 -5.35 6.43 -1.88
CA GLY A 85 -6.00 5.27 -1.29
C GLY A 85 -6.43 5.50 0.16
N TYR A 86 -5.54 6.06 1.00
CA TYR A 86 -5.87 6.39 2.39
C TYR A 86 -6.93 7.49 2.54
N ILE A 87 -6.93 8.50 1.66
CA ILE A 87 -7.94 9.57 1.67
C ILE A 87 -9.33 9.00 1.35
N VAL A 88 -9.45 8.21 0.28
CA VAL A 88 -10.71 7.54 -0.09
C VAL A 88 -11.16 6.64 1.07
N GLY A 89 -10.23 5.91 1.69
CA GLY A 89 -10.46 5.12 2.90
C GLY A 89 -11.04 5.90 4.06
N THR A 90 -10.45 7.04 4.35
CA THR A 90 -10.85 7.89 5.46
C THR A 90 -12.23 8.51 5.20
N ILE A 91 -12.50 9.00 4.00
CA ILE A 91 -13.81 9.54 3.62
C ILE A 91 -14.90 8.48 3.77
N ALA A 92 -14.69 7.26 3.28
CA ALA A 92 -15.69 6.20 3.40
C ALA A 92 -15.96 5.81 4.86
N CYS A 93 -14.91 5.74 5.70
CA CYS A 93 -15.07 5.46 7.14
C CYS A 93 -15.84 6.58 7.86
N ILE A 94 -15.55 7.84 7.54
CA ILE A 94 -16.26 8.98 8.13
C ILE A 94 -17.73 8.94 7.70
N SER A 95 -18.00 8.81 6.40
CA SER A 95 -19.37 8.74 5.86
C SER A 95 -20.16 7.56 6.45
N ALA A 96 -19.53 6.40 6.63
CA ALA A 96 -20.14 5.24 7.26
C ALA A 96 -20.59 5.51 8.72
N ASN A 97 -19.78 6.25 9.48
CA ASN A 97 -20.11 6.62 10.86
C ASN A 97 -21.27 7.62 10.92
N TYR A 98 -21.36 8.57 9.97
CA TYR A 98 -22.44 9.57 9.94
C TYR A 98 -23.78 9.01 9.44
N ILE A 99 -23.75 8.06 8.51
CA ILE A 99 -24.96 7.48 7.90
C ILE A 99 -25.55 6.35 8.77
N GLY A 100 -24.78 5.81 9.72
CA GLY A 100 -25.24 4.71 10.58
C GLY A 100 -25.38 3.41 9.80
N VAL A 101 -24.28 2.97 9.16
CA VAL A 101 -24.28 1.74 8.36
C VAL A 101 -24.35 0.48 9.23
N THR A 102 -24.87 -0.61 8.65
CA THR A 102 -24.84 -1.93 9.30
C THR A 102 -23.40 -2.42 9.47
N ALA A 103 -23.15 -3.29 10.46
CA ALA A 103 -21.84 -3.88 10.70
C ALA A 103 -21.29 -4.65 9.48
N SER A 104 -22.16 -5.33 8.73
CA SER A 104 -21.81 -5.99 7.47
C SER A 104 -21.27 -5.01 6.43
N THR A 105 -21.95 -3.88 6.24
CA THR A 105 -21.53 -2.81 5.32
C THR A 105 -20.19 -2.23 5.76
N GLN A 106 -20.00 -2.00 7.06
CA GLN A 106 -18.74 -1.52 7.61
C GLN A 106 -17.59 -2.50 7.34
N TRP A 107 -17.83 -3.81 7.50
CA TRP A 107 -16.82 -4.83 7.23
C TRP A 107 -16.40 -4.83 5.74
N TYR A 108 -17.37 -4.72 4.82
CA TYR A 108 -17.07 -4.59 3.38
C TYR A 108 -16.26 -3.34 3.06
N LEU A 109 -16.58 -2.21 3.70
CA LEU A 109 -15.85 -0.97 3.54
C LEU A 109 -14.39 -1.11 4.02
N ILE A 110 -14.19 -1.62 5.24
CA ILE A 110 -12.84 -1.83 5.79
C ILE A 110 -12.03 -2.78 4.89
N SER A 111 -12.62 -3.91 4.48
CA SER A 111 -11.96 -4.90 3.64
C SER A 111 -11.55 -4.31 2.28
N SER A 112 -12.45 -3.53 1.66
CA SER A 112 -12.16 -2.85 0.40
C SER A 112 -11.02 -1.84 0.55
N MET A 113 -10.95 -1.11 1.67
CA MET A 113 -9.87 -0.16 1.92
C MET A 113 -8.53 -0.83 2.17
N THR A 114 -8.50 -1.98 2.87
CA THR A 114 -7.28 -2.77 3.02
C THR A 114 -6.75 -3.22 1.65
N ILE A 115 -7.64 -3.58 0.71
CA ILE A 115 -7.25 -3.92 -0.67
C ILE A 115 -6.61 -2.70 -1.36
N TYR A 116 -7.24 -1.51 -1.28
CA TYR A 116 -6.67 -0.29 -1.89
C TYR A 116 -5.33 0.12 -1.27
N GLY A 117 -5.19 0.02 0.05
CA GLY A 117 -3.91 0.28 0.74
C GLY A 117 -2.82 -0.68 0.29
N ASN A 118 -3.12 -1.98 0.24
CA ASN A 118 -2.18 -3.00 -0.26
C ASN A 118 -1.82 -2.79 -1.73
N PHE A 119 -2.77 -2.40 -2.56
CA PHE A 119 -2.49 -2.04 -3.96
C PHE A 119 -1.55 -0.83 -4.05
N GLY A 120 -1.75 0.19 -3.19
CA GLY A 120 -0.87 1.35 -3.12
C GLY A 120 0.58 0.99 -2.77
N ILE A 121 0.77 0.05 -1.82
CA ILE A 121 2.10 -0.47 -1.46
C ILE A 121 2.68 -1.30 -2.61
N ALA A 122 1.89 -2.22 -3.19
CA ALA A 122 2.32 -3.08 -4.29
C ALA A 122 2.69 -2.29 -5.55
N ALA A 123 2.04 -1.16 -5.80
CA ALA A 123 2.30 -0.29 -6.95
C ALA A 123 3.65 0.45 -6.87
N ILE A 124 4.26 0.58 -5.68
CA ILE A 124 5.53 1.30 -5.51
C ILE A 124 6.63 0.68 -6.37
N VAL A 125 6.79 -0.65 -6.29
CA VAL A 125 7.84 -1.38 -7.01
C VAL A 125 7.75 -1.19 -8.53
N PRO A 126 6.62 -1.47 -9.21
CA PRO A 126 6.52 -1.26 -10.66
C PRO A 126 6.67 0.20 -11.06
N ILE A 127 6.18 1.17 -10.27
CA ILE A 127 6.38 2.61 -10.56
C ILE A 127 7.86 2.97 -10.55
N VAL A 128 8.61 2.51 -9.54
CA VAL A 128 10.06 2.77 -9.46
C VAL A 128 10.79 2.05 -10.59
N CYS A 129 10.45 0.80 -10.88
CA CYS A 129 11.04 0.02 -11.97
C CYS A 129 10.86 0.69 -13.35
N ILE A 130 9.67 1.21 -13.65
CA ILE A 130 9.38 1.87 -14.95
C ILE A 130 10.16 3.18 -15.09
N ASN A 131 10.34 3.92 -13.99
CA ASN A 131 10.92 5.27 -14.04
C ASN A 131 12.42 5.34 -13.68
N SER A 132 13.00 4.27 -13.12
CA SER A 132 14.41 4.20 -12.72
C SER A 132 15.11 2.98 -13.33
N SER A 133 15.94 3.22 -14.34
CA SER A 133 16.77 2.17 -14.96
C SER A 133 17.78 1.56 -14.00
N ASP A 134 18.28 2.36 -13.06
CA ASP A 134 19.29 1.92 -12.08
C ASP A 134 18.64 0.97 -11.05
N TYR A 135 17.42 1.30 -10.61
CA TYR A 135 16.64 0.41 -9.75
C TYR A 135 16.29 -0.90 -10.46
N MET A 136 15.85 -0.85 -11.72
CA MET A 136 15.54 -2.05 -12.50
C MET A 136 16.76 -2.99 -12.61
N LYS A 137 17.95 -2.45 -12.88
CA LYS A 137 19.19 -3.24 -12.93
C LYS A 137 19.52 -3.88 -11.58
N ALA A 138 19.39 -3.12 -10.49
CA ALA A 138 19.61 -3.63 -9.14
C ALA A 138 18.60 -4.75 -8.79
N TYR A 139 17.32 -4.54 -9.08
CA TYR A 139 16.26 -5.53 -8.87
C TYR A 139 16.54 -6.83 -9.65
N GLN A 140 16.91 -6.74 -10.92
CA GLN A 140 17.25 -7.92 -11.72
C GLN A 140 18.46 -8.68 -11.16
N SER A 141 19.50 -7.97 -10.71
CA SER A 141 20.68 -8.57 -10.08
C SER A 141 20.31 -9.37 -8.83
N GLU A 142 19.50 -8.79 -7.94
CA GLU A 142 19.03 -9.47 -6.73
C GLU A 142 18.07 -10.61 -7.04
N PHE A 143 17.15 -10.42 -7.99
CA PHE A 143 16.22 -11.46 -8.42
C PHE A 143 16.95 -12.68 -8.99
N LEU A 144 18.03 -12.48 -9.76
CA LEU A 144 18.87 -13.57 -10.26
C LEU A 144 19.58 -14.32 -9.14
N LYS A 145 20.02 -13.66 -8.07
CA LYS A 145 20.60 -14.33 -6.89
C LYS A 145 19.56 -15.21 -6.20
N ILE A 146 18.34 -14.70 -6.02
CA ILE A 146 17.22 -15.44 -5.45
C ILE A 146 16.89 -16.66 -6.33
N LYS A 147 16.77 -16.47 -7.66
CA LYS A 147 16.49 -17.53 -8.62
C LYS A 147 17.53 -18.67 -8.54
N LYS A 148 18.81 -18.32 -8.38
CA LYS A 148 19.90 -19.27 -8.16
C LYS A 148 19.76 -20.02 -6.84
N LEU A 149 19.38 -19.33 -5.76
CA LEU A 149 19.22 -19.92 -4.42
C LEU A 149 18.07 -20.94 -4.37
N PHE A 150 16.97 -20.68 -5.09
CA PHE A 150 15.85 -21.61 -5.22
C PHE A 150 16.04 -22.70 -6.29
N GLY A 151 17.23 -22.80 -6.90
CA GLY A 151 17.52 -23.85 -7.88
C GLY A 151 16.69 -23.77 -9.17
N ILE A 152 16.07 -22.62 -9.47
CA ILE A 152 15.24 -22.37 -10.66
C ILE A 152 16.16 -22.12 -11.89
N ASN A 153 17.26 -22.86 -12.00
CA ASN A 153 18.23 -22.77 -13.08
C ASN A 153 18.05 -23.84 -14.16
N LYS A 154 16.99 -24.67 -14.08
CA LYS A 154 16.69 -25.59 -15.17
C LYS A 154 15.89 -24.86 -16.26
N VAL A 155 16.65 -24.48 -17.29
CA VAL A 155 16.23 -24.19 -18.66
C VAL A 155 15.55 -22.84 -18.87
N GLU A 156 16.36 -21.83 -19.19
CA GLU A 156 15.99 -20.90 -20.26
C GLU A 156 17.28 -20.42 -20.95
N ASN A 157 17.67 -21.15 -21.99
CA ASN A 157 18.42 -20.58 -23.10
C ASN A 157 17.46 -19.65 -23.87
N SER A 158 17.11 -18.50 -23.28
CA SER A 158 16.39 -17.44 -23.98
C SER A 158 17.41 -16.36 -24.36
N ASN A 159 17.99 -16.54 -25.54
CA ASN A 159 18.58 -15.47 -26.32
C ASN A 159 17.67 -14.22 -26.24
N LYS A 160 18.26 -13.09 -25.82
CA LYS A 160 17.86 -11.71 -26.16
C LYS A 160 16.35 -11.49 -26.34
N ILE A 161 15.64 -11.18 -25.25
CA ILE A 161 14.40 -10.39 -25.36
C ILE A 161 14.53 -9.18 -24.44
N TYR A 162 15.29 -8.19 -24.91
CA TYR A 162 15.01 -6.81 -24.57
C TYR A 162 14.03 -6.30 -25.64
N PRO A 163 12.81 -5.82 -25.30
CA PRO A 163 12.10 -4.94 -26.20
C PRO A 163 12.92 -3.66 -26.31
N ASN A 164 13.48 -3.45 -27.49
CA ASN A 164 14.32 -2.34 -27.90
C ASN A 164 13.52 -1.03 -28.04
N ASN A 165 12.71 -0.68 -27.04
CA ASN A 165 11.78 0.46 -27.10
C ASN A 165 12.35 1.78 -26.58
N ILE A 166 13.67 1.91 -26.44
CA ILE A 166 14.30 3.21 -26.16
C ILE A 166 14.82 3.88 -27.46
N ALA A 167 14.81 3.19 -28.61
CA ALA A 167 15.28 3.73 -29.88
C ALA A 167 14.24 4.53 -30.69
N ILE A 168 12.97 4.63 -30.27
CA ILE A 168 11.91 5.29 -31.08
C ILE A 168 11.53 6.70 -30.59
N LEU A 169 12.06 7.20 -29.47
CA LEU A 169 11.75 8.57 -29.01
C LEU A 169 12.71 9.66 -29.51
N ASN A 170 13.63 9.34 -30.42
CA ASN A 170 14.42 10.34 -31.17
C ASN A 170 14.14 10.22 -32.67
N LYS A 171 12.90 10.50 -33.08
CA LYS A 171 12.55 10.93 -34.45
C LYS A 171 11.16 11.56 -34.46
N LYS A 172 11.08 12.80 -34.00
CA LYS A 172 10.39 13.93 -34.66
C LYS A 172 10.55 15.18 -33.80
#